data_AF-A0A9D8T9Q7-F1
#
_entry.id   AF-A0A9D8T9Q7-F1
#
_cell.length_a   1.000
_cell.length_b   1.000
_cell.length_c   1.000
_cell.angle_alpha   90.00
_cell.angle_beta   90.00
_cell.angle_gamma   90.00
#
_symmetry.space_group_name_H-M   'P 1'
#
loop_
_entity.id
_entity.type
_entity.pdbx_description
1 polymer ?
#
loop_
_entity_poly.entity_id
_entity_poly.type
_entity_poly.pdbx_seq_one_letter_code
_entity_poly.pdbx_strand_id
1 'polypeptide(L)'
;LQIKGKKAHYPMNITIEGIGNDACINGFGMLLRNCASVEIRNLGILNFMDDGISIDSDNSHCWVHHIDFFYGQAGGDSDQAKGDGSLDCKGDSQYMTFSYNHFWDSGKMALCGMTSESGENFISYHHNWFDHSDSRHPRVRTMTVHVWNNYFDGVAKYGVGATMGSNVFVEANYYRNVNKPMLISLQGSDISGGKGTFSGEQGGMIKAFGNVFAEKSGNFKFVPHTQSATQFDAYDATSRNEQVPAEYKTISGGHSYNNFDTDPEKIYTYEVLAAEEVPAYVTGFYGAGRLQHGDLQWTFDNAKDDAAYDVNSALKSAVNHYQSTLLGLIGEADFSPESGGGSGDGNGSEGSGDNSGNEGGGDNNGSDGGSSDGGAQQGYECHFSNNKVSNSFYTLSNGNFTNSKGSVTVNGVTYSNALKMESSTVLSFNINSPMSLKMIFTSTHSTPKVKVDGKDYDIVNGEVNLELSAGEHKITKNTSNTFLFYVNLYSNTTALSLLESEPGSLPYYDLQGRSISLPQAGQIYLQNGKKVLMK
;
A
#
# COMPACT_ATOMS: atom_id res chain seq x y z
N LEU A 1 -5.31 -20.47 -3.71
CA LEU A 1 -4.78 -21.14 -2.51
C LEU A 1 -5.87 -21.21 -1.45
N GLN A 2 -6.10 -22.36 -0.81
CA GLN A 2 -7.02 -22.46 0.32
C GLN A 2 -6.28 -22.93 1.57
N ILE A 3 -6.48 -22.22 2.67
CA ILE A 3 -6.08 -22.62 4.02
C ILE A 3 -7.36 -22.97 4.78
N LYS A 4 -7.41 -24.19 5.33
CA LYS A 4 -8.60 -24.70 5.99
C LYS A 4 -8.28 -25.34 7.33
N GLY A 5 -8.83 -24.77 8.40
CA GLY A 5 -8.81 -25.38 9.71
C GLY A 5 -9.73 -26.59 9.83
N LYS A 6 -9.40 -27.53 10.73
CA LYS A 6 -10.18 -28.75 10.95
C LYS A 6 -11.60 -28.47 11.50
N LYS A 7 -11.80 -27.36 12.18
CA LYS A 7 -13.05 -26.90 12.81
C LYS A 7 -12.99 -25.38 12.98
N ALA A 8 -14.12 -24.71 13.22
CA ALA A 8 -14.21 -23.27 13.49
C ALA A 8 -13.04 -22.76 14.38
N HIS A 9 -12.44 -21.63 13.98
CA HIS A 9 -11.35 -20.96 14.68
C HIS A 9 -10.15 -21.86 15.05
N TYR A 10 -9.78 -22.80 14.19
CA TYR A 10 -8.66 -23.70 14.46
C TYR A 10 -7.32 -22.96 14.38
N PRO A 11 -6.49 -22.94 15.45
CA PRO A 11 -5.19 -22.28 15.43
C PRO A 11 -4.26 -22.89 14.38
N MET A 12 -4.01 -22.13 13.32
CA MET A 12 -3.07 -22.48 12.26
C MET A 12 -1.65 -22.07 12.66
N ASN A 13 -1.51 -20.87 13.24
CA ASN A 13 -0.25 -20.24 13.60
C ASN A 13 0.73 -20.20 12.42
N ILE A 14 0.27 -19.64 11.30
CA ILE A 14 1.04 -19.55 10.07
C ILE A 14 1.14 -18.11 9.59
N THR A 15 2.25 -17.81 8.94
CA THR A 15 2.47 -16.59 8.17
C THR A 15 2.73 -17.00 6.72
N ILE A 16 2.00 -16.39 5.79
CA ILE A 16 2.31 -16.44 4.36
C ILE A 16 2.88 -15.08 4.00
N GLU A 17 4.16 -15.06 3.64
CA GLU A 17 4.89 -13.85 3.30
C GLU A 17 5.53 -14.01 1.92
N GLY A 18 5.32 -13.02 1.05
CA GLY A 18 6.08 -12.92 -0.19
C GLY A 18 7.52 -12.46 0.09
N ILE A 19 8.46 -12.99 -0.68
CA ILE A 19 9.89 -12.64 -0.56
C ILE A 19 10.25 -11.62 -1.62
N GLY A 20 10.94 -10.54 -1.22
CA GLY A 20 11.33 -9.47 -2.14
C GLY A 20 10.18 -8.52 -2.46
N ASN A 21 10.33 -7.78 -3.55
CA ASN A 21 9.35 -6.82 -4.06
C ASN A 21 8.56 -7.35 -5.26
N ASP A 22 8.87 -8.54 -5.77
CA ASP A 22 8.28 -9.13 -6.99
C ASP A 22 7.40 -10.36 -6.72
N ALA A 23 7.27 -10.75 -5.44
CA ALA A 23 6.41 -11.86 -5.06
C ALA A 23 4.94 -11.59 -5.39
N CYS A 24 4.36 -12.44 -6.22
CA CYS A 24 2.98 -12.30 -6.66
C CYS A 24 2.22 -13.63 -6.72
N ILE A 25 0.91 -13.56 -6.58
CA ILE A 25 -0.03 -14.56 -7.09
C ILE A 25 -0.74 -13.98 -8.31
N ASN A 26 -0.77 -14.74 -9.40
CA ASN A 26 -1.36 -14.32 -10.67
C ASN A 26 -2.34 -15.39 -11.16
N GLY A 27 -3.58 -15.02 -11.44
CA GLY A 27 -4.60 -15.94 -11.95
C GLY A 27 -5.40 -16.70 -10.89
N PHE A 28 -5.11 -16.51 -9.59
CA PHE A 28 -5.85 -17.12 -8.49
C PHE A 28 -5.76 -16.29 -7.20
N GLY A 29 -6.74 -16.44 -6.31
CA GLY A 29 -6.77 -15.78 -5.00
C GLY A 29 -6.53 -16.72 -3.81
N MET A 30 -6.66 -16.20 -2.60
CA MET A 30 -6.55 -16.96 -1.35
C MET A 30 -7.89 -17.06 -0.62
N LEU A 31 -8.11 -18.16 0.07
CA LEU A 31 -9.31 -18.39 0.88
C LEU A 31 -8.91 -18.95 2.25
N LEU A 32 -9.29 -18.26 3.33
CA LEU A 32 -9.23 -18.79 4.69
C LEU A 32 -10.60 -19.33 5.10
N ARG A 33 -10.63 -20.56 5.64
CA ARG A 33 -11.81 -21.13 6.27
C ARG A 33 -11.47 -21.80 7.59
N ASN A 34 -12.29 -21.55 8.60
CA ASN A 34 -12.19 -22.17 9.92
C ASN A 34 -10.82 -21.93 10.60
N CYS A 35 -10.13 -20.86 10.26
CA CYS A 35 -8.75 -20.61 10.66
C CYS A 35 -8.67 -19.65 11.84
N ALA A 36 -7.66 -19.82 12.70
CA ALA A 36 -7.21 -18.78 13.61
C ALA A 36 -5.70 -18.56 13.52
N SER A 37 -5.24 -17.34 13.81
CA SER A 37 -3.82 -16.97 13.81
C SER A 37 -3.16 -17.18 12.45
N VAL A 38 -3.66 -16.47 11.43
CA VAL A 38 -3.09 -16.47 10.07
C VAL A 38 -2.67 -15.06 9.69
N GLU A 39 -1.41 -14.88 9.32
CA GLU A 39 -0.89 -13.64 8.74
C GLU A 39 -0.65 -13.83 7.24
N ILE A 40 -1.06 -12.87 6.41
CA ILE A 40 -0.79 -12.84 4.96
C ILE A 40 -0.19 -11.47 4.64
N ARG A 41 1.01 -11.45 4.06
CA ARG A 41 1.74 -10.20 3.81
C ARG A 41 2.66 -10.20 2.61
N ASN A 42 3.01 -8.99 2.16
CA ASN A 42 4.04 -8.72 1.16
C ASN A 42 3.83 -9.47 -0.17
N LEU A 43 2.62 -9.46 -0.71
CA LEU A 43 2.29 -10.11 -1.98
C LEU A 43 1.57 -9.14 -2.92
N GLY A 44 1.84 -9.26 -4.21
CA GLY A 44 1.01 -8.71 -5.27
C GLY A 44 -0.06 -9.73 -5.68
N ILE A 45 -1.30 -9.29 -5.83
CA ILE A 45 -2.42 -10.15 -6.24
C ILE A 45 -2.95 -9.62 -7.57
N LEU A 46 -2.73 -10.39 -8.63
CA LEU A 46 -3.01 -10.02 -10.01
C LEU A 46 -3.97 -11.01 -10.65
N ASN A 47 -4.89 -10.53 -11.47
CA ASN A 47 -5.79 -11.33 -12.29
C ASN A 47 -6.48 -12.47 -11.52
N PHE A 48 -6.80 -12.23 -10.24
CA PHE A 48 -7.51 -13.19 -9.42
C PHE A 48 -8.89 -13.44 -10.00
N MET A 49 -9.41 -14.67 -9.84
CA MET A 49 -10.67 -15.08 -10.44
C MET A 49 -11.87 -14.44 -9.71
N ASP A 50 -12.28 -15.06 -8.60
CA ASP A 50 -13.38 -14.61 -7.74
C ASP A 50 -12.85 -13.53 -6.77
N ASP A 51 -12.64 -13.89 -5.50
CA ASP A 51 -11.99 -12.99 -4.55
C ASP A 51 -10.45 -13.03 -4.66
N GLY A 52 -9.80 -11.89 -4.44
CA GLY A 52 -8.35 -11.78 -4.31
C GLY A 52 -7.86 -12.48 -3.03
N ILE A 53 -8.38 -12.05 -1.88
CA ILE A 53 -8.31 -12.75 -0.60
C ILE A 53 -9.72 -12.80 -0.01
N SER A 54 -10.19 -13.99 0.33
CA SER A 54 -11.47 -14.23 0.98
C SER A 54 -11.26 -14.81 2.38
N ILE A 55 -11.81 -14.15 3.39
CA ILE A 55 -11.88 -14.63 4.76
C ILE A 55 -13.33 -15.09 4.96
N ASP A 56 -13.59 -16.39 4.86
CA ASP A 56 -14.95 -16.93 4.83
C ASP A 56 -15.07 -18.10 5.82
N SER A 57 -16.12 -18.10 6.64
CA SER A 57 -16.49 -19.18 7.57
C SER A 57 -15.57 -19.30 8.79
N ASP A 58 -16.06 -18.84 9.93
CA ASP A 58 -15.56 -19.10 11.28
C ASP A 58 -14.06 -18.90 11.46
N ASN A 59 -13.53 -17.79 10.93
CA ASN A 59 -12.13 -17.41 11.10
C ASN A 59 -11.95 -16.48 12.32
N SER A 60 -10.76 -16.45 12.93
CA SER A 60 -10.46 -15.41 13.94
C SER A 60 -8.99 -15.01 14.03
N HIS A 61 -8.69 -13.78 14.45
CA HIS A 61 -7.30 -13.36 14.71
C HIS A 61 -6.40 -13.49 13.47
N CYS A 62 -6.90 -13.06 12.31
CA CYS A 62 -6.12 -13.03 11.08
C CYS A 62 -5.72 -11.61 10.71
N TRP A 63 -4.56 -11.47 10.08
CA TRP A 63 -3.98 -10.20 9.67
C TRP A 63 -3.59 -10.24 8.20
N VAL A 64 -4.18 -9.37 7.38
CA VAL A 64 -3.78 -9.19 5.98
C VAL A 64 -3.22 -7.79 5.81
N HIS A 65 -1.94 -7.70 5.45
CA HIS A 65 -1.27 -6.41 5.38
C HIS A 65 -0.15 -6.32 4.36
N HIS A 66 0.14 -5.11 3.90
CA HIS A 66 1.18 -4.87 2.90
C HIS A 66 0.98 -5.72 1.63
N ILE A 67 -0.27 -5.78 1.16
CA ILE A 67 -0.68 -6.45 -0.07
C ILE A 67 -0.97 -5.40 -1.14
N ASP A 68 -0.48 -5.61 -2.36
CA ASP A 68 -0.97 -4.90 -3.54
C ASP A 68 -2.09 -5.71 -4.19
N PHE A 69 -3.29 -5.15 -4.23
CA PHE A 69 -4.42 -5.68 -4.98
C PHE A 69 -4.55 -4.94 -6.30
N PHE A 70 -4.27 -5.62 -7.41
CA PHE A 70 -4.52 -5.13 -8.76
C PHE A 70 -5.88 -5.63 -9.27
N TYR A 71 -6.15 -5.53 -10.57
CA TYR A 71 -7.41 -6.03 -11.14
C TYR A 71 -7.60 -7.54 -10.98
N GLY A 72 -8.84 -7.92 -10.67
CA GLY A 72 -9.34 -9.29 -10.86
C GLY A 72 -9.71 -9.57 -12.32
N GLN A 73 -10.20 -10.78 -12.58
CA GLN A 73 -10.84 -11.14 -13.83
C GLN A 73 -12.23 -10.51 -13.92
N ALA A 74 -12.63 -10.11 -15.12
CA ALA A 74 -13.97 -9.59 -15.32
C ALA A 74 -15.00 -10.69 -14.99
N GLY A 75 -15.88 -10.41 -14.03
CA GLY A 75 -16.96 -11.31 -13.66
C GLY A 75 -18.19 -11.17 -14.57
N GLY A 76 -19.26 -11.90 -14.24
CA GLY A 76 -20.51 -11.89 -15.00
C GLY A 76 -21.42 -10.69 -14.70
N ASP A 77 -21.27 -10.07 -13.53
CA ASP A 77 -22.06 -8.91 -13.14
C ASP A 77 -21.49 -7.60 -13.71
N SER A 78 -22.36 -6.62 -13.97
CA SER A 78 -21.96 -5.34 -14.59
C SER A 78 -20.99 -4.51 -13.72
N ASP A 79 -20.92 -4.78 -12.41
CA ASP A 79 -19.99 -4.13 -11.49
C ASP A 79 -18.71 -4.93 -11.23
N GLN A 80 -18.48 -6.02 -11.99
CA GLN A 80 -17.30 -6.88 -11.89
C GLN A 80 -16.26 -6.64 -13.01
N ALA A 81 -16.35 -5.54 -13.75
CA ALA A 81 -15.40 -5.24 -14.84
C ALA A 81 -13.94 -5.16 -14.36
N LYS A 82 -13.71 -4.78 -13.10
CA LYS A 82 -12.40 -4.66 -12.43
C LYS A 82 -12.06 -5.85 -11.51
N GLY A 83 -12.90 -6.90 -11.47
CA GLY A 83 -12.81 -8.01 -10.52
C GLY A 83 -14.03 -8.14 -9.60
N ASP A 84 -14.15 -9.26 -8.89
CA ASP A 84 -15.04 -9.37 -7.72
C ASP A 84 -14.41 -8.71 -6.47
N GLY A 85 -14.46 -9.34 -5.30
CA GLY A 85 -13.96 -8.78 -4.05
C GLY A 85 -12.44 -8.84 -3.97
N SER A 86 -11.75 -7.70 -3.78
CA SER A 86 -10.30 -7.73 -3.54
C SER A 86 -9.97 -8.40 -2.20
N LEU A 87 -10.65 -8.00 -1.11
CA LEU A 87 -10.44 -8.50 0.26
C LEU A 87 -11.76 -8.66 1.02
N ASP A 88 -12.44 -9.78 0.82
CA ASP A 88 -13.73 -10.06 1.46
C ASP A 88 -13.57 -10.66 2.87
N CYS A 89 -14.44 -10.26 3.81
CA CYS A 89 -14.47 -10.78 5.17
C CYS A 89 -15.89 -11.12 5.61
N LYS A 90 -16.23 -12.42 5.62
CA LYS A 90 -17.60 -12.95 5.75
C LYS A 90 -17.65 -14.22 6.61
N GLY A 91 -18.88 -14.69 6.86
CA GLY A 91 -19.14 -15.99 7.44
C GLY A 91 -18.72 -16.08 8.90
N ASP A 92 -19.17 -15.14 9.73
CA ASP A 92 -18.89 -15.09 11.18
C ASP A 92 -17.39 -15.05 11.55
N SER A 93 -16.59 -14.40 10.69
CA SER A 93 -15.18 -14.13 10.94
C SER A 93 -14.98 -12.99 11.95
N GLN A 94 -14.06 -13.16 12.91
CA GLN A 94 -13.90 -12.29 14.09
C GLN A 94 -12.45 -11.79 14.28
N TYR A 95 -12.25 -10.64 14.92
CA TYR A 95 -10.91 -10.14 15.30
C TYR A 95 -9.94 -10.07 14.10
N MET A 96 -10.39 -9.43 13.02
CA MET A 96 -9.58 -9.28 11.80
C MET A 96 -8.93 -7.91 11.73
N THR A 97 -7.70 -7.85 11.23
CA THR A 97 -7.02 -6.60 10.90
C THR A 97 -6.63 -6.61 9.43
N PHE A 98 -6.97 -5.53 8.74
CA PHE A 98 -6.65 -5.31 7.34
C PHE A 98 -5.94 -3.98 7.22
N SER A 99 -4.63 -4.00 7.04
CA SER A 99 -3.83 -2.77 7.17
C SER A 99 -2.73 -2.60 6.16
N TYR A 100 -2.36 -1.36 5.81
CA TYR A 100 -1.26 -1.12 4.88
C TYR A 100 -1.42 -1.85 3.54
N ASN A 101 -2.64 -2.12 3.09
CA ASN A 101 -2.88 -2.70 1.76
C ASN A 101 -3.11 -1.57 0.76
N HIS A 102 -2.66 -1.76 -0.48
CA HIS A 102 -2.87 -0.83 -1.58
C HIS A 102 -3.79 -1.48 -2.60
N PHE A 103 -4.91 -0.83 -2.88
CA PHE A 103 -5.91 -1.26 -3.85
C PHE A 103 -5.79 -0.37 -5.08
N TRP A 104 -5.16 -0.92 -6.13
CA TRP A 104 -4.91 -0.25 -7.40
C TRP A 104 -6.12 -0.40 -8.31
N ASP A 105 -6.89 0.69 -8.49
CA ASP A 105 -8.09 0.75 -9.34
C ASP A 105 -9.03 -0.47 -9.15
N SER A 106 -9.23 -0.89 -7.91
CA SER A 106 -10.10 -2.03 -7.57
C SER A 106 -11.59 -1.65 -7.69
N GLY A 107 -12.41 -2.48 -8.34
CA GLY A 107 -13.86 -2.21 -8.45
C GLY A 107 -14.62 -2.41 -7.14
N LYS A 108 -14.40 -3.55 -6.49
CA LYS A 108 -15.06 -3.93 -5.23
C LYS A 108 -13.99 -4.29 -4.21
N MET A 109 -13.70 -3.40 -3.26
CA MET A 109 -12.63 -3.63 -2.30
C MET A 109 -13.00 -4.73 -1.27
N ALA A 110 -13.95 -4.50 -0.38
CA ALA A 110 -14.30 -5.46 0.66
C ALA A 110 -15.80 -5.48 1.01
N LEU A 111 -16.41 -6.65 0.89
CA LEU A 111 -17.63 -6.96 1.61
C LEU A 111 -17.29 -7.45 3.02
N CYS A 112 -17.83 -6.79 4.04
CA CYS A 112 -17.57 -7.09 5.45
C CYS A 112 -18.86 -7.48 6.18
N GLY A 113 -18.97 -8.76 6.51
CA GLY A 113 -20.19 -9.43 6.95
C GLY A 113 -21.06 -9.86 5.77
N MET A 114 -21.97 -10.81 6.02
CA MET A 114 -22.98 -11.28 5.07
C MET A 114 -24.34 -11.37 5.76
N THR A 115 -24.69 -12.55 6.29
CA THR A 115 -26.00 -12.81 6.90
C THR A 115 -25.93 -13.74 8.12
N SER A 116 -24.80 -14.40 8.36
CA SER A 116 -24.67 -15.48 9.36
C SER A 116 -23.92 -15.05 10.61
N GLU A 117 -23.47 -13.80 10.68
CA GLU A 117 -22.72 -13.28 11.82
C GLU A 117 -23.57 -13.33 13.10
N SER A 118 -23.01 -13.88 14.17
CA SER A 118 -23.75 -14.24 15.38
C SER A 118 -23.53 -13.30 16.58
N GLY A 119 -22.66 -12.29 16.44
CA GLY A 119 -22.34 -11.32 17.49
C GLY A 119 -21.54 -10.11 16.98
N GLU A 120 -21.02 -9.30 17.92
CA GLU A 120 -20.10 -8.20 17.59
C GLU A 120 -18.78 -8.78 17.08
N ASN A 121 -18.65 -8.82 15.76
CA ASN A 121 -17.43 -9.25 15.08
C ASN A 121 -16.55 -8.01 14.87
N PHE A 122 -15.53 -7.87 15.70
CA PHE A 122 -14.63 -6.71 15.69
C PHE A 122 -13.61 -6.80 14.55
N ILE A 123 -13.66 -5.85 13.63
CA ILE A 123 -12.78 -5.77 12.46
C ILE A 123 -12.12 -4.40 12.41
N SER A 124 -10.86 -4.33 11.98
CA SER A 124 -10.19 -3.05 11.74
C SER A 124 -9.64 -2.95 10.31
N TYR A 125 -9.85 -1.79 9.69
CA TYR A 125 -9.23 -1.40 8.43
C TYR A 125 -8.41 -0.14 8.67
N HIS A 126 -7.09 -0.19 8.53
CA HIS A 126 -6.27 1.00 8.77
C HIS A 126 -5.03 1.16 7.93
N HIS A 127 -4.63 2.41 7.68
CA HIS A 127 -3.44 2.72 6.90
C HIS A 127 -3.45 2.09 5.48
N ASN A 128 -4.63 1.73 4.95
CA ASN A 128 -4.77 1.24 3.58
C ASN A 128 -4.83 2.42 2.60
N TRP A 129 -4.40 2.17 1.37
CA TRP A 129 -4.51 3.10 0.24
C TRP A 129 -5.53 2.57 -0.75
N PHE A 130 -6.63 3.31 -0.90
CA PHE A 130 -7.66 3.05 -1.91
C PHE A 130 -7.43 4.01 -3.06
N ASP A 131 -6.71 3.55 -4.09
CA ASP A 131 -6.15 4.38 -5.14
C ASP A 131 -6.93 4.20 -6.45
N HIS A 132 -7.77 5.19 -6.75
CA HIS A 132 -8.71 5.24 -7.87
C HIS A 132 -9.72 4.07 -7.90
N SER A 133 -9.94 3.40 -6.76
CA SER A 133 -10.89 2.30 -6.64
C SER A 133 -12.36 2.77 -6.64
N ASP A 134 -13.31 1.89 -6.97
CA ASP A 134 -14.70 2.33 -7.12
C ASP A 134 -15.47 2.33 -5.80
N SER A 135 -15.51 1.19 -5.09
CA SER A 135 -16.52 0.96 -4.05
C SER A 135 -16.15 -0.05 -2.97
N ARG A 136 -16.96 -0.08 -1.90
CA ARG A 136 -16.91 -1.05 -0.79
C ARG A 136 -15.63 -0.91 0.05
N HIS A 137 -15.40 0.26 0.67
CA HIS A 137 -14.16 0.56 1.40
C HIS A 137 -14.33 0.75 2.93
N PRO A 138 -14.75 -0.27 3.71
CA PRO A 138 -15.49 -1.47 3.34
C PRO A 138 -17.00 -1.18 3.12
N ARG A 139 -17.73 -2.14 2.54
CA ARG A 139 -19.21 -2.23 2.72
C ARG A 139 -19.50 -3.19 3.87
N VAL A 140 -19.92 -2.64 5.01
CA VAL A 140 -20.20 -3.39 6.23
C VAL A 140 -21.69 -3.72 6.33
N ARG A 141 -22.02 -4.98 6.61
CA ARG A 141 -23.40 -5.46 6.77
C ARG A 141 -23.75 -5.69 8.23
N THR A 142 -23.16 -6.67 8.89
CA THR A 142 -23.60 -7.15 10.21
C THR A 142 -22.56 -6.93 11.31
N MET A 143 -21.35 -6.51 10.93
CA MET A 143 -20.18 -6.48 11.81
C MET A 143 -19.95 -5.12 12.49
N THR A 144 -19.05 -5.12 13.48
CA THR A 144 -18.59 -3.91 14.19
C THR A 144 -17.18 -3.57 13.73
N VAL A 145 -17.00 -2.41 13.09
CA VAL A 145 -15.81 -2.13 12.30
C VAL A 145 -15.21 -0.78 12.64
N HIS A 146 -13.89 -0.76 12.85
CA HIS A 146 -13.12 0.46 12.99
C HIS A 146 -12.33 0.73 11.70
N VAL A 147 -12.63 1.85 11.03
CA VAL A 147 -12.00 2.27 9.76
C VAL A 147 -11.23 3.55 10.04
N TRP A 148 -9.90 3.49 10.10
CA TRP A 148 -9.11 4.64 10.54
C TRP A 148 -7.78 4.82 9.84
N ASN A 149 -7.31 6.07 9.73
CA ASN A 149 -6.05 6.43 9.04
C ASN A 149 -5.91 5.83 7.62
N ASN A 150 -7.00 5.58 6.90
CA ASN A 150 -6.91 5.13 5.51
C ASN A 150 -6.87 6.34 4.56
N TYR A 151 -6.19 6.17 3.44
CA TYR A 151 -6.14 7.15 2.36
C TYR A 151 -7.10 6.73 1.24
N PHE A 152 -8.19 7.47 1.08
CA PHE A 152 -9.14 7.30 -0.01
C PHE A 152 -8.81 8.32 -1.09
N ASP A 153 -8.29 7.85 -2.22
CA ASP A 153 -7.67 8.67 -3.24
C ASP A 153 -8.38 8.45 -4.59
N GLY A 154 -9.20 9.40 -5.04
CA GLY A 154 -9.90 9.28 -6.33
C GLY A 154 -11.04 8.26 -6.35
N VAL A 155 -11.69 7.98 -5.21
CA VAL A 155 -12.71 6.93 -5.12
C VAL A 155 -13.99 7.27 -5.92
N ALA A 156 -14.27 6.46 -6.95
CA ALA A 156 -15.24 6.78 -8.00
C ALA A 156 -16.72 6.58 -7.63
N LYS A 157 -17.07 5.75 -6.64
CA LYS A 157 -18.48 5.59 -6.21
C LYS A 157 -18.68 5.99 -4.76
N TYR A 158 -18.10 5.23 -3.83
CA TYR A 158 -18.24 5.50 -2.40
C TYR A 158 -17.13 4.86 -1.56
N GLY A 159 -16.84 5.49 -0.42
CA GLY A 159 -15.92 4.98 0.59
C GLY A 159 -16.59 3.92 1.48
N VAL A 160 -16.85 4.29 2.73
CA VAL A 160 -17.44 3.40 3.75
C VAL A 160 -18.95 3.29 3.52
N GLY A 161 -19.49 2.08 3.48
CA GLY A 161 -20.93 1.83 3.42
C GLY A 161 -21.41 1.01 4.61
N ALA A 162 -22.50 1.43 5.28
CA ALA A 162 -23.10 0.71 6.39
C ALA A 162 -24.52 0.22 6.05
N THR A 163 -24.71 -1.09 6.09
CA THR A 163 -26.00 -1.76 5.88
C THR A 163 -26.31 -2.69 7.06
N MET A 164 -27.43 -3.41 7.03
CA MET A 164 -27.83 -4.53 7.89
C MET A 164 -27.54 -4.43 9.41
N GLY A 165 -27.64 -3.24 9.99
CA GLY A 165 -27.42 -3.03 11.42
C GLY A 165 -25.96 -3.05 11.86
N SER A 166 -25.00 -2.97 10.93
CA SER A 166 -23.57 -2.78 11.24
C SER A 166 -23.30 -1.53 12.09
N ASN A 167 -22.17 -1.53 12.78
CA ASN A 167 -21.67 -0.38 13.54
C ASN A 167 -20.27 -0.04 13.05
N VAL A 168 -20.09 1.15 12.50
CA VAL A 168 -18.80 1.55 11.91
C VAL A 168 -18.31 2.84 12.54
N PHE A 169 -17.12 2.79 13.16
CA PHE A 169 -16.40 3.98 13.57
C PHE A 169 -15.43 4.38 12.46
N VAL A 170 -15.63 5.55 11.86
CA VAL A 170 -14.82 6.07 10.77
C VAL A 170 -14.01 7.25 11.26
N GLU A 171 -12.72 7.02 11.52
CA GLU A 171 -11.87 7.94 12.27
C GLU A 171 -10.64 8.39 11.51
N ALA A 172 -10.38 9.70 11.46
CA ALA A 172 -9.10 10.25 11.00
C ALA A 172 -8.64 9.74 9.62
N ASN A 173 -9.58 9.46 8.71
CA ASN A 173 -9.24 9.09 7.34
C ASN A 173 -9.12 10.34 6.46
N TYR A 174 -8.34 10.23 5.39
CA TYR A 174 -8.18 11.29 4.39
C TYR A 174 -8.87 10.89 3.09
N TYR A 175 -9.81 11.72 2.63
CA TYR A 175 -10.55 11.52 1.40
C TYR A 175 -10.19 12.62 0.39
N ARG A 176 -9.43 12.27 -0.65
CA ARG A 176 -9.14 13.12 -1.81
C ARG A 176 -10.02 12.71 -2.98
N ASN A 177 -10.72 13.66 -3.61
CA ASN A 177 -11.53 13.42 -4.81
C ASN A 177 -12.51 12.22 -4.68
N VAL A 178 -13.19 12.11 -3.54
CA VAL A 178 -14.14 11.01 -3.29
C VAL A 178 -15.58 11.46 -3.52
N ASN A 179 -16.34 10.71 -4.32
CA ASN A 179 -17.73 11.05 -4.64
C ASN A 179 -18.65 10.98 -3.42
N LYS A 180 -18.57 9.91 -2.62
CA LYS A 180 -19.42 9.71 -1.44
C LYS A 180 -18.59 9.06 -0.33
N PRO A 181 -17.94 9.84 0.56
CA PRO A 181 -17.00 9.30 1.54
C PRO A 181 -17.62 8.23 2.45
N MET A 182 -18.88 8.42 2.82
CA MET A 182 -19.63 7.55 3.72
C MET A 182 -21.08 7.45 3.24
N LEU A 183 -21.71 6.30 3.43
CA LEU A 183 -23.11 6.07 3.14
C LEU A 183 -23.76 5.15 4.17
N ILE A 184 -24.98 5.51 4.59
CA ILE A 184 -25.89 4.60 5.28
C ILE A 184 -27.00 4.20 4.29
N SER A 185 -27.30 2.91 4.22
CA SER A 185 -28.32 2.41 3.28
C SER A 185 -29.69 3.06 3.49
N LEU A 186 -30.32 3.45 2.38
CA LEU A 186 -31.68 3.99 2.31
C LEU A 186 -31.89 5.33 3.05
N GLN A 187 -30.84 6.11 3.28
CA GLN A 187 -30.93 7.46 3.84
C GLN A 187 -29.79 8.36 3.36
N GLY A 188 -29.88 9.65 3.64
CA GLY A 188 -28.83 10.62 3.32
C GLY A 188 -28.50 10.66 1.83
N SER A 189 -27.21 10.62 1.50
CA SER A 189 -26.72 10.68 0.13
C SER A 189 -26.94 9.40 -0.66
N ASP A 190 -27.26 8.27 -0.01
CA ASP A 190 -27.54 6.98 -0.67
C ASP A 190 -28.75 7.09 -1.61
N ILE A 191 -29.81 7.76 -1.15
CA ILE A 191 -31.06 7.91 -1.89
C ILE A 191 -31.16 9.21 -2.70
N SER A 192 -30.10 10.03 -2.70
CA SER A 192 -30.11 11.35 -3.37
C SER A 192 -30.30 11.29 -4.90
N GLY A 193 -30.17 10.11 -5.52
CA GLY A 193 -30.45 9.85 -6.94
C GLY A 193 -31.68 8.99 -7.20
N GLY A 194 -32.55 8.79 -6.19
CA GLY A 194 -33.72 7.91 -6.28
C GLY A 194 -33.46 6.52 -5.67
N LYS A 195 -33.01 5.56 -6.47
CA LYS A 195 -32.73 4.18 -5.99
C LYS A 195 -31.45 4.16 -5.16
N GLY A 196 -31.50 3.55 -3.96
CA GLY A 196 -30.34 3.39 -3.09
C GLY A 196 -29.27 2.43 -3.66
N THR A 197 -28.03 2.62 -3.21
CA THR A 197 -26.83 1.91 -3.70
C THR A 197 -26.80 0.44 -3.28
N PHE A 198 -27.36 0.12 -2.11
CA PHE A 198 -27.18 -1.19 -1.46
C PHE A 198 -28.36 -2.15 -1.63
N SER A 199 -28.99 -2.16 -2.81
CA SER A 199 -30.03 -3.13 -3.16
C SER A 199 -31.21 -3.20 -2.19
N GLY A 200 -31.53 -2.10 -1.49
CA GLY A 200 -32.66 -2.04 -0.56
C GLY A 200 -32.40 -2.61 0.83
N GLU A 201 -31.15 -2.90 1.18
CA GLU A 201 -30.80 -3.37 2.52
C GLU A 201 -31.12 -2.31 3.59
N GLN A 202 -31.47 -2.77 4.79
CA GLN A 202 -31.60 -1.89 5.95
C GLN A 202 -30.27 -1.20 6.26
N GLY A 203 -30.33 -0.04 6.91
CA GLY A 203 -29.14 0.74 7.26
C GLY A 203 -28.37 0.13 8.42
N GLY A 204 -27.04 0.25 8.40
CA GLY A 204 -26.21 0.22 9.60
C GLY A 204 -25.96 1.64 10.10
N MET A 205 -25.15 1.81 11.15
CA MET A 205 -24.83 3.11 11.71
C MET A 205 -23.34 3.44 11.55
N ILE A 206 -23.07 4.68 11.15
CA ILE A 206 -21.73 5.25 11.05
C ILE A 206 -21.59 6.37 12.08
N LYS A 207 -20.56 6.27 12.92
CA LYS A 207 -20.01 7.39 13.68
C LYS A 207 -18.74 7.86 12.97
N ALA A 208 -18.63 9.16 12.70
CA ALA A 208 -17.45 9.77 12.09
C ALA A 208 -16.74 10.70 13.09
N PHE A 209 -15.41 10.75 13.05
CA PHE A 209 -14.64 11.72 13.82
C PHE A 209 -13.30 12.05 13.12
N GLY A 210 -12.96 13.34 13.02
CA GLY A 210 -11.62 13.79 12.61
C GLY A 210 -11.22 13.48 11.15
N ASN A 211 -12.16 13.15 10.27
CA ASN A 211 -11.87 12.86 8.86
C ASN A 211 -11.66 14.14 8.04
N VAL A 212 -10.81 14.07 7.01
CA VAL A 212 -10.56 15.18 6.07
C VAL A 212 -11.19 14.89 4.71
N PHE A 213 -11.93 15.86 4.17
CA PHE A 213 -12.48 15.81 2.81
C PHE A 213 -11.79 16.86 1.92
N ALA A 214 -10.71 16.46 1.25
CA ALA A 214 -9.90 17.28 0.36
C ALA A 214 -10.30 17.10 -1.12
N GLU A 215 -10.02 18.11 -1.94
CA GLU A 215 -10.21 18.06 -3.41
C GLU A 215 -11.56 17.45 -3.81
N LYS A 216 -12.64 17.87 -3.14
CA LYS A 216 -13.98 17.30 -3.31
C LYS A 216 -14.34 17.21 -4.79
N SER A 217 -14.65 16.00 -5.25
CA SER A 217 -15.01 15.76 -6.63
C SER A 217 -16.27 16.54 -7.03
N GLY A 218 -16.53 16.65 -8.34
CA GLY A 218 -17.77 17.25 -8.84
C GLY A 218 -19.05 16.54 -8.37
N ASN A 219 -18.95 15.27 -7.95
CA ASN A 219 -20.06 14.46 -7.45
C ASN A 219 -20.04 14.30 -5.91
N PHE A 220 -19.18 15.04 -5.20
CA PHE A 220 -19.04 14.95 -3.75
C PHE A 220 -20.38 15.14 -3.03
N LYS A 221 -20.75 14.18 -2.18
CA LYS A 221 -21.89 14.27 -1.26
C LYS A 221 -21.55 13.66 0.10
N PHE A 222 -21.81 14.43 1.14
CA PHE A 222 -21.76 14.01 2.54
C PHE A 222 -22.75 14.85 3.34
N VAL A 223 -23.70 14.19 4.02
CA VAL A 223 -24.70 14.83 4.86
C VAL A 223 -24.48 14.41 6.31
N PRO A 224 -23.91 15.27 7.17
CA PRO A 224 -23.74 14.95 8.58
C PRO A 224 -25.08 15.06 9.35
N HIS A 225 -25.17 14.41 10.50
CA HIS A 225 -26.35 14.48 11.37
C HIS A 225 -26.75 15.91 11.76
N THR A 226 -25.80 16.85 11.80
CA THR A 226 -26.03 18.28 12.08
C THR A 226 -26.77 19.01 10.95
N GLN A 227 -26.68 18.50 9.71
CA GLN A 227 -27.45 19.00 8.57
C GLN A 227 -28.84 18.36 8.52
N SER A 228 -28.97 17.10 8.95
CA SER A 228 -30.25 16.40 9.02
C SER A 228 -30.22 15.32 10.09
N ALA A 229 -31.15 15.39 11.06
CA ALA A 229 -31.22 14.41 12.15
C ALA A 229 -31.71 13.02 11.73
N THR A 230 -32.21 12.86 10.49
CA THR A 230 -32.74 11.58 9.98
C THR A 230 -32.12 11.17 8.64
N GLN A 231 -31.90 12.13 7.73
CA GLN A 231 -31.34 11.88 6.40
C GLN A 231 -29.85 12.21 6.38
N PHE A 232 -29.05 11.46 7.13
CA PHE A 232 -27.59 11.64 7.23
C PHE A 232 -26.81 10.41 6.80
N ASP A 233 -25.56 10.64 6.38
CA ASP A 233 -24.57 9.61 6.02
C ASP A 233 -23.72 9.15 7.20
N ALA A 234 -23.52 10.03 8.20
CA ALA A 234 -22.85 9.68 9.45
C ALA A 234 -23.27 10.61 10.62
N TYR A 235 -23.18 10.08 11.83
CA TYR A 235 -23.11 10.91 13.03
C TYR A 235 -21.69 11.47 13.14
N ASP A 236 -21.49 12.69 12.61
CA ASP A 236 -20.22 13.42 12.67
C ASP A 236 -19.97 14.00 14.08
N ALA A 237 -19.25 13.25 14.92
CA ALA A 237 -19.02 13.56 16.32
C ALA A 237 -18.04 14.72 16.51
N THR A 238 -18.23 15.50 17.58
CA THR A 238 -17.37 16.64 17.91
C THR A 238 -16.11 16.24 18.66
N SER A 239 -16.11 15.08 19.31
CA SER A 239 -14.95 14.50 19.97
C SER A 239 -14.91 12.98 19.80
N ARG A 240 -13.70 12.40 19.83
CA ARG A 240 -13.49 10.95 19.73
C ARG A 240 -14.37 10.16 20.69
N ASN A 241 -14.43 10.59 21.96
CA ASN A 241 -15.11 9.86 23.03
C ASN A 241 -16.60 10.23 23.17
N GLU A 242 -17.16 11.04 22.27
CA GLU A 242 -18.59 11.34 22.26
C GLU A 242 -19.39 10.10 21.92
N GLN A 243 -20.35 9.72 22.77
CA GLN A 243 -21.28 8.64 22.45
C GLN A 243 -22.37 9.15 21.51
N VAL A 244 -22.70 8.36 20.48
CA VAL A 244 -23.87 8.61 19.63
C VAL A 244 -25.13 8.42 20.49
N PRO A 245 -25.98 9.45 20.61
CA PRO A 245 -27.22 9.36 21.38
C PRO A 245 -28.19 8.33 20.79
N ALA A 246 -28.94 7.63 21.64
CA ALA A 246 -29.81 6.52 21.25
C ALA A 246 -31.02 6.93 20.39
N GLU A 247 -31.34 8.23 20.33
CA GLU A 247 -32.36 8.79 19.44
C GLU A 247 -31.94 8.79 17.97
N TYR A 248 -30.64 8.79 17.67
CA TYR A 248 -30.16 8.66 16.29
C TYR A 248 -30.26 7.21 15.86
N LYS A 249 -31.17 6.97 14.92
CA LYS A 249 -31.48 5.64 14.38
C LYS A 249 -31.52 5.69 12.86
N THR A 250 -31.14 4.58 12.25
CA THR A 250 -31.32 4.41 10.80
C THR A 250 -32.80 4.43 10.44
N ILE A 251 -33.13 5.01 9.30
CA ILE A 251 -34.52 5.07 8.82
C ILE A 251 -35.03 3.66 8.50
N SER A 252 -34.24 2.91 7.74
CA SER A 252 -34.56 1.52 7.42
C SER A 252 -33.88 0.59 8.42
N GLY A 253 -34.67 -0.16 9.19
CA GLY A 253 -34.19 -1.08 10.23
C GLY A 253 -34.24 -0.51 11.66
N GLY A 254 -34.17 0.81 11.84
CA GLY A 254 -34.28 1.43 13.16
C GLY A 254 -33.08 1.15 14.09
N HIS A 255 -31.92 0.89 13.51
CA HIS A 255 -30.70 0.52 14.25
C HIS A 255 -30.05 1.75 14.87
N SER A 256 -29.65 1.64 16.14
CA SER A 256 -28.82 2.62 16.83
C SER A 256 -27.35 2.21 16.79
N TYR A 257 -26.45 3.17 16.99
CA TYR A 257 -25.03 2.89 17.12
C TYR A 257 -24.72 2.32 18.52
N ASN A 258 -23.91 1.27 18.61
CA ASN A 258 -23.63 0.53 19.85
C ASN A 258 -22.53 1.16 20.73
N ASN A 259 -21.88 2.23 20.27
CA ASN A 259 -20.83 2.95 21.00
C ASN A 259 -19.61 2.09 21.41
N PHE A 260 -19.31 1.03 20.66
CA PHE A 260 -18.20 0.11 20.93
C PHE A 260 -16.83 0.81 21.03
N ASP A 261 -16.63 1.89 20.28
CA ASP A 261 -15.38 2.67 20.22
C ASP A 261 -15.10 3.48 21.50
N THR A 262 -16.11 3.66 22.35
CA THR A 262 -15.98 4.33 23.66
C THR A 262 -15.89 3.35 24.82
N ASP A 263 -16.06 2.05 24.55
CA ASP A 263 -16.02 0.98 25.53
C ASP A 263 -14.61 0.34 25.56
N PRO A 264 -13.80 0.56 26.62
CA PRO A 264 -12.44 0.05 26.71
C PRO A 264 -12.36 -1.48 26.77
N GLU A 265 -13.46 -2.19 26.99
CA GLU A 265 -13.50 -3.66 26.90
C GLU A 265 -13.70 -4.16 25.46
N LYS A 266 -14.15 -3.29 24.55
CA LYS A 266 -14.45 -3.63 23.15
C LYS A 266 -13.46 -3.01 22.16
N ILE A 267 -12.97 -1.81 22.45
CA ILE A 267 -11.96 -1.15 21.61
C ILE A 267 -10.55 -1.51 22.08
N TYR A 268 -9.67 -1.82 21.12
CA TYR A 268 -8.26 -2.08 21.38
C TYR A 268 -7.48 -0.76 21.55
N THR A 269 -6.25 -0.83 22.07
CA THR A 269 -5.33 0.32 22.10
C THR A 269 -4.66 0.52 20.75
N TYR A 270 -4.63 1.75 20.26
CA TYR A 270 -3.98 2.12 19.00
C TYR A 270 -3.50 3.57 19.04
N GLU A 271 -2.57 3.90 18.16
CA GLU A 271 -2.08 5.26 17.94
C GLU A 271 -2.61 5.78 16.62
N VAL A 272 -3.25 6.94 16.65
CA VAL A 272 -3.92 7.58 15.51
C VAL A 272 -3.08 8.74 15.00
N LEU A 273 -3.11 8.97 13.69
CA LEU A 273 -2.45 10.12 13.07
C LEU A 273 -3.48 11.24 12.93
N ALA A 274 -3.01 12.47 12.76
CA ALA A 274 -3.90 13.47 12.18
C ALA A 274 -4.26 13.03 10.75
N ALA A 275 -5.52 13.20 10.35
CA ALA A 275 -5.96 12.77 9.03
C ALA A 275 -5.13 13.41 7.91
N GLU A 276 -4.67 14.65 8.09
CA GLU A 276 -3.81 15.37 7.15
C GLU A 276 -2.43 14.73 6.95
N GLU A 277 -1.94 13.93 7.90
CA GLU A 277 -0.67 13.22 7.82
C GLU A 277 -0.79 11.87 7.10
N VAL A 278 -2.03 11.36 6.99
CA VAL A 278 -2.31 10.04 6.42
C VAL A 278 -1.78 9.89 4.99
N PRO A 279 -1.94 10.83 4.04
CA PRO A 279 -1.42 10.66 2.69
C PRO A 279 0.09 10.41 2.68
N ALA A 280 0.88 11.27 3.34
CA ALA A 280 2.34 11.15 3.36
C ALA A 280 2.80 9.86 4.06
N TYR A 281 2.09 9.43 5.09
CA TYR A 281 2.39 8.20 5.83
C TYR A 281 2.02 6.94 5.03
N VAL A 282 0.84 6.92 4.41
CA VAL A 282 0.33 5.77 3.65
C VAL A 282 1.04 5.61 2.32
N THR A 283 1.45 6.69 1.64
CA THR A 283 2.36 6.63 0.49
C THR A 283 3.84 6.55 0.91
N GLY A 284 4.06 6.29 2.21
CA GLY A 284 5.29 6.00 2.96
C GLY A 284 6.22 4.97 2.31
N PHE A 285 7.54 4.98 2.57
CA PHE A 285 8.46 3.89 2.20
C PHE A 285 7.94 2.59 2.79
N TYR A 286 7.53 2.68 4.05
CA TYR A 286 6.90 1.62 4.82
C TYR A 286 5.38 1.72 4.80
N GLY A 287 4.83 2.41 3.80
CA GLY A 287 3.41 2.67 3.64
C GLY A 287 2.65 1.48 3.08
N ALA A 288 1.49 1.74 2.49
CA ALA A 288 0.63 0.71 1.94
C ALA A 288 1.24 0.03 0.70
N GLY A 289 0.80 -1.21 0.46
CA GLY A 289 1.25 -2.05 -0.64
C GLY A 289 2.38 -2.99 -0.22
N ARG A 290 2.96 -3.71 -1.17
CA ARG A 290 4.13 -4.55 -0.89
C ARG A 290 5.26 -3.72 -0.28
N LEU A 291 6.13 -4.39 0.47
CA LEU A 291 7.40 -3.80 0.88
C LEU A 291 8.13 -3.30 -0.38
N GLN A 292 8.68 -2.10 -0.30
CA GLN A 292 9.30 -1.43 -1.45
C GLN A 292 8.34 -1.00 -2.54
N HIS A 293 7.05 -0.89 -2.19
CA HIS A 293 5.92 -0.65 -3.07
C HIS A 293 5.73 -1.73 -4.14
N GLY A 294 6.55 -2.78 -4.13
CA GLY A 294 6.57 -3.78 -5.19
C GLY A 294 7.32 -3.32 -6.45
N ASP A 295 7.45 -4.22 -7.40
CA ASP A 295 8.13 -4.02 -8.69
C ASP A 295 7.19 -3.59 -9.83
N LEU A 296 5.88 -3.84 -9.68
CA LEU A 296 4.84 -3.34 -10.57
C LEU A 296 4.30 -2.01 -10.03
N GLN A 297 4.89 -0.90 -10.48
CA GLN A 297 4.47 0.46 -10.14
C GLN A 297 3.52 1.04 -11.17
N TRP A 298 2.56 1.84 -10.71
CA TRP A 298 1.70 2.65 -11.56
C TRP A 298 1.59 4.07 -11.02
N THR A 299 1.32 5.04 -11.88
CA THR A 299 1.04 6.42 -11.48
C THR A 299 -0.18 6.89 -12.23
N PHE A 300 -1.25 7.18 -11.49
CA PHE A 300 -2.46 7.77 -12.05
C PHE A 300 -2.21 9.23 -12.43
N ASP A 301 -2.75 9.64 -13.57
CA ASP A 301 -2.84 11.03 -13.97
C ASP A 301 -4.15 11.58 -13.41
N ASN A 302 -4.11 12.14 -12.19
CA ASN A 302 -5.30 12.65 -11.51
C ASN A 302 -6.13 13.62 -12.38
N ALA A 303 -5.53 14.35 -13.33
CA ALA A 303 -6.32 15.22 -14.21
C ALA A 303 -7.25 14.45 -15.17
N LYS A 304 -6.98 13.17 -15.41
CA LYS A 304 -7.76 12.26 -16.26
C LYS A 304 -8.45 11.17 -15.46
N ASP A 305 -7.71 10.48 -14.60
CA ASP A 305 -8.14 9.28 -13.90
C ASP A 305 -9.16 9.59 -12.79
N ASP A 306 -9.12 10.78 -12.17
CA ASP A 306 -10.13 11.22 -11.19
C ASP A 306 -11.56 11.29 -11.77
N ALA A 307 -11.69 11.48 -13.08
CA ALA A 307 -12.97 11.51 -13.79
C ALA A 307 -13.30 10.18 -14.48
N ALA A 308 -12.34 9.25 -14.52
CA ALA A 308 -12.50 7.95 -15.16
C ALA A 308 -13.24 6.98 -14.24
N TYR A 309 -13.96 6.05 -14.86
CA TYR A 309 -14.67 4.98 -14.17
C TYR A 309 -14.39 3.62 -14.83
N ASP A 310 -14.27 3.59 -16.15
CA ASP A 310 -13.91 2.39 -16.89
C ASP A 310 -12.54 1.86 -16.47
N VAL A 311 -12.28 0.58 -16.77
CA VAL A 311 -10.97 -0.05 -16.57
C VAL A 311 -9.88 0.78 -17.24
N ASN A 312 -8.84 1.18 -16.49
CA ASN A 312 -7.65 1.79 -17.07
C ASN A 312 -6.93 0.74 -17.94
N SER A 313 -7.08 0.87 -19.26
CA SER A 313 -6.61 -0.12 -20.24
C SER A 313 -5.10 -0.31 -20.22
N ALA A 314 -4.35 0.75 -19.90
CA ALA A 314 -2.89 0.70 -19.83
C ALA A 314 -2.41 -0.03 -18.56
N LEU A 315 -3.00 0.27 -17.40
CA LEU A 315 -2.75 -0.50 -16.17
C LEU A 315 -3.16 -1.96 -16.34
N LYS A 316 -4.35 -2.23 -16.91
CA LYS A 316 -4.82 -3.61 -17.11
C LYS A 316 -3.89 -4.39 -18.04
N SER A 317 -3.37 -3.73 -19.08
CA SER A 317 -2.36 -4.34 -19.95
C SER A 317 -1.06 -4.64 -19.18
N ALA A 318 -0.57 -3.72 -18.34
CA ALA A 318 0.62 -3.95 -17.51
C ALA A 318 0.41 -5.13 -16.54
N VAL A 319 -0.75 -5.22 -15.89
CA VAL A 319 -1.13 -6.32 -14.98
C VAL A 319 -1.23 -7.66 -15.73
N ASN A 320 -1.80 -7.69 -16.93
CA ASN A 320 -1.94 -8.91 -17.72
C ASN A 320 -0.60 -9.43 -18.26
N HIS A 321 0.34 -8.52 -18.57
CA HIS A 321 1.65 -8.86 -19.14
C HIS A 321 2.78 -8.86 -18.10
N TYR A 322 2.45 -8.68 -16.82
CA TYR A 322 3.44 -8.74 -15.75
C TYR A 322 4.12 -10.12 -15.74
N GLN A 323 5.45 -10.10 -15.77
CA GLN A 323 6.31 -11.28 -15.67
C GLN A 323 7.28 -11.06 -14.53
N SER A 324 7.42 -12.06 -13.66
CA SER A 324 8.43 -12.02 -12.61
C SER A 324 9.82 -11.99 -13.24
N THR A 325 10.72 -11.25 -12.59
CA THR A 325 12.15 -11.23 -12.95
C THR A 325 12.91 -12.47 -12.46
N LEU A 326 12.20 -13.47 -11.91
CA LEU A 326 12.76 -14.73 -11.44
C LEU A 326 13.60 -15.42 -12.54
N LEU A 327 14.91 -15.46 -12.31
CA LEU A 327 15.89 -15.99 -13.26
C LEU A 327 16.01 -17.53 -13.24
N GLY A 328 15.42 -18.20 -12.26
CA GLY A 328 15.41 -19.66 -12.17
C GLY A 328 15.06 -20.21 -10.79
N LEU A 329 14.78 -21.52 -10.74
CA LEU A 329 14.53 -22.27 -9.51
C LEU A 329 15.81 -22.97 -9.06
N ILE A 330 16.09 -23.00 -7.75
CA ILE A 330 17.24 -23.76 -7.22
C ILE A 330 17.03 -25.24 -7.52
N GLY A 331 17.86 -25.81 -8.38
CA GLY A 331 17.86 -27.24 -8.72
C GLY A 331 17.44 -27.59 -10.15
N GLU A 332 16.97 -26.62 -10.94
CA GLU A 332 16.74 -26.81 -12.38
C GLU A 332 17.76 -25.99 -13.18
N ALA A 333 18.47 -26.65 -14.09
CA ALA A 333 19.55 -26.05 -14.84
C ALA A 333 19.09 -25.10 -15.97
N ASP A 334 17.80 -25.12 -16.34
CA ASP A 334 17.27 -24.28 -17.43
C ASP A 334 15.77 -24.04 -17.20
N PHE A 335 15.40 -22.91 -16.59
CA PHE A 335 14.01 -22.44 -16.62
C PHE A 335 13.87 -21.41 -17.74
N SER A 336 13.25 -21.81 -18.86
CA SER A 336 12.77 -20.88 -19.87
C SER A 336 11.31 -20.55 -19.55
N PRO A 337 10.95 -19.29 -19.20
CA PRO A 337 9.57 -18.94 -18.97
C PRO A 337 8.81 -19.06 -20.30
N GLU A 338 8.02 -20.13 -20.47
CA GLU A 338 7.06 -20.18 -21.57
C GLU A 338 6.02 -19.08 -21.36
N SER A 339 5.87 -18.23 -22.37
CA SER A 339 4.80 -17.25 -22.46
C SER A 339 3.46 -17.98 -22.39
N GLY A 340 2.72 -17.80 -21.29
CA GLY A 340 1.34 -18.27 -21.15
C GLY A 340 0.41 -17.54 -22.11
N GLY A 341 0.45 -17.92 -23.39
CA GLY A 341 -0.61 -17.68 -24.35
C GLY A 341 -1.76 -18.63 -24.02
N GLY A 342 -2.95 -18.07 -23.79
CA GLY A 342 -4.13 -18.84 -23.41
C GLY A 342 -4.46 -19.95 -24.42
N SER A 343 -4.48 -21.19 -23.95
CA SER A 343 -5.27 -22.25 -24.56
C SER A 343 -6.60 -22.32 -23.81
N GLY A 344 -7.59 -21.60 -24.36
CA GLY A 344 -8.98 -21.96 -24.13
C GLY A 344 -9.28 -23.19 -24.97
N ASP A 345 -9.59 -24.30 -24.31
CA ASP A 345 -10.29 -25.43 -24.94
C ASP A 345 -11.17 -26.09 -23.89
N GLY A 346 -12.47 -25.87 -24.04
CA GLY A 346 -13.46 -26.45 -23.15
C GLY A 346 -14.82 -25.79 -23.24
N ASN A 347 -15.42 -25.70 -24.44
CA ASN A 347 -16.88 -25.80 -24.46
C ASN A 347 -17.43 -26.48 -25.70
N GLY A 348 -18.47 -27.29 -25.44
CA GLY A 348 -19.14 -28.15 -26.38
C GLY A 348 -19.76 -27.39 -27.55
N SER A 349 -19.66 -28.05 -28.69
CA SER A 349 -20.41 -27.84 -29.92
C SER A 349 -21.90 -27.59 -29.67
N GLU A 350 -22.42 -26.46 -30.15
CA GLU A 350 -23.59 -26.41 -31.04
C GLU A 350 -23.40 -25.24 -32.03
N GLY A 351 -23.53 -25.53 -33.33
CA GLY A 351 -23.14 -24.62 -34.40
C GLY A 351 -24.26 -23.74 -34.96
N SER A 352 -23.87 -22.67 -35.64
CA SER A 352 -24.42 -22.26 -36.95
C SER A 352 -23.72 -21.01 -37.49
N GLY A 353 -23.17 -21.13 -38.71
CA GLY A 353 -23.41 -20.20 -39.82
C GLY A 353 -22.59 -18.91 -39.92
N ASP A 354 -21.67 -18.89 -40.90
CA ASP A 354 -21.34 -17.84 -41.89
C ASP A 354 -21.62 -16.34 -41.58
N ASN A 355 -20.76 -15.35 -41.88
CA ASN A 355 -20.10 -15.10 -43.18
C ASN A 355 -19.16 -13.85 -43.10
N SER A 356 -18.03 -13.91 -43.82
CA SER A 356 -17.33 -12.84 -44.60
C SER A 356 -16.87 -11.47 -44.04
N GLY A 357 -15.68 -11.04 -44.49
CA GLY A 357 -15.26 -9.63 -44.71
C GLY A 357 -13.95 -9.25 -44.00
N ASN A 358 -12.76 -9.55 -44.54
CA ASN A 358 -11.99 -8.86 -45.61
C ASN A 358 -11.30 -7.53 -45.22
N GLU A 359 -9.96 -7.58 -45.27
CA GLU A 359 -8.96 -6.61 -45.76
C GLU A 359 -8.65 -5.23 -45.12
N GLY A 360 -7.32 -4.98 -45.05
CA GLY A 360 -6.65 -3.68 -45.19
C GLY A 360 -6.13 -3.10 -43.87
N GLY A 361 -4.83 -2.93 -43.59
CA GLY A 361 -3.70 -2.59 -44.45
C GLY A 361 -3.30 -1.12 -44.20
N GLY A 362 -2.09 -0.85 -43.69
CA GLY A 362 -1.58 0.53 -43.58
C GLY A 362 -0.37 0.72 -42.67
N ASP A 363 0.82 0.69 -43.26
CA ASP A 363 2.11 1.11 -42.68
C ASP A 363 2.19 2.64 -42.47
N ASN A 364 2.86 3.10 -41.41
CA ASN A 364 4.08 3.93 -41.48
C ASN A 364 4.55 4.47 -40.10
N ASN A 365 5.70 3.95 -39.67
CA ASN A 365 6.96 4.65 -39.40
C ASN A 365 7.02 5.91 -38.50
N GLY A 366 7.72 5.77 -37.36
CA GLY A 366 8.75 6.73 -36.92
C GLY A 366 8.47 7.54 -35.66
N SER A 367 9.07 7.15 -34.52
CA SER A 367 10.01 8.00 -33.76
C SER A 367 10.49 7.29 -32.50
N ASP A 368 11.81 7.20 -32.41
CA ASP A 368 12.62 6.85 -31.26
C ASP A 368 12.28 7.73 -30.03
N GLY A 369 12.36 7.17 -28.83
CA GLY A 369 11.97 7.84 -27.59
C GLY A 369 12.09 6.94 -26.36
N GLY A 370 13.32 6.59 -25.98
CA GLY A 370 13.61 5.87 -24.75
C GLY A 370 13.54 6.74 -23.49
N SER A 371 13.01 6.17 -22.40
CA SER A 371 13.42 6.35 -20.99
C SER A 371 12.45 5.50 -20.14
N SER A 372 12.82 4.32 -19.64
CA SER A 372 13.57 4.08 -18.38
C SER A 372 12.82 4.54 -17.12
N ASP A 373 12.05 3.61 -16.54
CA ASP A 373 12.28 2.99 -15.23
C ASP A 373 12.37 3.87 -13.96
N GLY A 374 11.57 3.46 -12.96
CA GLY A 374 12.10 3.15 -11.63
C GLY A 374 11.98 4.21 -10.54
N GLY A 375 11.30 3.86 -9.44
CA GLY A 375 11.36 4.64 -8.20
C GLY A 375 10.65 4.00 -7.01
N ALA A 376 11.38 3.16 -6.26
CA ALA A 376 11.01 2.73 -4.91
C ALA A 376 11.73 3.60 -3.84
N GLN A 377 10.94 4.07 -2.88
CA GLN A 377 11.21 4.05 -1.43
C GLN A 377 12.10 5.15 -0.75
N GLN A 378 11.42 5.97 0.09
CA GLN A 378 11.83 7.04 1.05
C GLN A 378 13.00 6.81 2.07
N GLY A 379 14.10 7.50 1.82
CA GLY A 379 14.70 8.39 2.83
C GLY A 379 14.57 9.81 2.32
N TYR A 380 15.22 10.80 2.93
CA TYR A 380 15.51 12.04 2.18
C TYR A 380 16.61 11.74 1.16
N GLU A 381 16.31 10.85 0.22
CA GLU A 381 17.22 10.46 -0.84
C GLU A 381 17.29 11.62 -1.83
N CYS A 382 18.51 11.95 -2.23
CA CYS A 382 18.81 12.96 -3.21
C CYS A 382 19.89 12.45 -4.15
N HIS A 383 19.56 12.45 -5.42
CA HIS A 383 20.48 12.26 -6.52
C HIS A 383 20.39 13.48 -7.45
N PHE A 384 21.16 13.46 -8.53
CA PHE A 384 21.22 14.58 -9.45
C PHE A 384 20.78 14.13 -10.84
N SER A 385 19.92 14.89 -11.48
CA SER A 385 19.48 14.63 -12.85
C SER A 385 19.10 15.96 -13.51
N ASN A 386 19.30 16.08 -14.82
CA ASN A 386 18.93 17.28 -15.58
C ASN A 386 19.45 18.61 -14.98
N ASN A 387 20.67 18.59 -14.44
CA ASN A 387 21.28 19.73 -13.73
C ASN A 387 20.44 20.26 -12.55
N LYS A 388 19.76 19.36 -11.84
CA LYS A 388 18.94 19.68 -10.66
C LYS A 388 19.18 18.67 -9.55
N VAL A 389 18.86 19.10 -8.34
CA VAL A 389 18.71 18.25 -7.15
C VAL A 389 17.37 17.51 -7.28
N SER A 390 17.33 16.18 -7.12
CA SER A 390 16.10 15.41 -7.31
C SER A 390 15.09 15.56 -6.17
N ASN A 391 15.56 15.97 -4.98
CA ASN A 391 14.73 16.09 -3.78
C ASN A 391 14.81 17.50 -3.19
N SER A 392 13.64 18.14 -3.06
CA SER A 392 13.48 19.52 -2.57
C SER A 392 13.81 19.69 -1.09
N PHE A 393 13.97 18.61 -0.33
CA PHE A 393 14.50 18.64 1.03
C PHE A 393 15.92 19.24 1.10
N TYR A 394 16.72 19.05 0.04
CA TYR A 394 18.04 19.64 -0.07
C TYR A 394 17.99 20.93 -0.89
N THR A 395 18.55 21.99 -0.32
CA THR A 395 18.69 23.27 -0.99
C THR A 395 20.11 23.44 -1.50
N LEU A 396 20.28 23.49 -2.83
CA LEU A 396 21.54 23.86 -3.47
C LEU A 396 21.59 25.38 -3.67
N SER A 397 22.38 26.07 -2.87
CA SER A 397 22.50 27.53 -2.97
C SER A 397 23.46 27.98 -4.08
N ASN A 398 24.43 27.13 -4.44
CA ASN A 398 25.30 27.30 -5.60
C ASN A 398 25.95 25.94 -5.94
N GLY A 399 26.19 25.65 -7.21
CA GLY A 399 26.82 24.39 -7.64
C GLY A 399 26.65 24.06 -9.13
N ASN A 400 27.59 23.29 -9.68
CA ASN A 400 27.57 22.81 -11.05
C ASN A 400 27.43 21.28 -11.10
N PHE A 401 26.85 20.75 -12.17
CA PHE A 401 26.65 19.31 -12.36
C PHE A 401 27.57 18.74 -13.45
N THR A 402 27.71 17.41 -13.48
CA THR A 402 28.49 16.68 -14.48
C THR A 402 27.95 15.27 -14.67
N ASN A 403 28.07 14.73 -15.88
CA ASN A 403 27.75 13.34 -16.22
C ASN A 403 28.96 12.54 -16.75
N SER A 404 30.17 13.12 -16.65
CA SER A 404 31.40 12.59 -17.28
C SER A 404 32.45 12.13 -16.27
N LYS A 405 32.10 11.97 -14.99
CA LYS A 405 33.04 11.71 -13.89
C LYS A 405 32.84 10.34 -13.23
N GLY A 406 32.42 9.37 -14.05
CA GLY A 406 32.06 8.03 -13.64
C GLY A 406 30.59 7.91 -13.27
N SER A 407 30.24 6.77 -12.72
CA SER A 407 28.92 6.46 -12.18
C SER A 407 29.09 5.71 -10.86
N VAL A 408 28.04 5.72 -10.05
CA VAL A 408 27.96 4.91 -8.82
C VAL A 408 26.66 4.12 -8.85
N THR A 409 26.65 2.93 -8.28
CA THR A 409 25.43 2.12 -8.15
C THR A 409 25.04 2.07 -6.68
N VAL A 410 23.83 2.52 -6.37
CA VAL A 410 23.25 2.47 -5.01
C VAL A 410 21.93 1.74 -5.13
N ASN A 411 21.75 0.68 -4.33
CA ASN A 411 20.53 -0.15 -4.33
C ASN A 411 20.10 -0.63 -5.73
N GLY A 412 21.06 -0.99 -6.59
CA GLY A 412 20.78 -1.45 -7.96
C GLY A 412 20.57 -0.33 -9.00
N VAL A 413 20.36 0.91 -8.57
CA VAL A 413 20.21 2.07 -9.47
C VAL A 413 21.56 2.69 -9.77
N THR A 414 21.86 2.91 -11.05
CA THR A 414 23.12 3.53 -11.50
C THR A 414 22.96 5.02 -11.71
N TYR A 415 23.66 5.82 -10.91
CA TYR A 415 23.71 7.28 -10.99
C TYR A 415 24.94 7.71 -11.78
N SER A 416 24.73 8.35 -12.93
CA SER A 416 25.79 8.88 -13.80
C SER A 416 26.00 10.39 -13.70
N ASN A 417 25.03 11.10 -13.12
CA ASN A 417 25.08 12.54 -12.89
C ASN A 417 25.53 12.83 -11.45
N ALA A 418 26.39 13.83 -11.29
CA ALA A 418 26.94 14.23 -10.00
C ALA A 418 26.96 15.75 -9.83
N LEU A 419 26.84 16.18 -8.58
CA LEU A 419 27.17 17.53 -8.13
C LEU A 419 28.69 17.67 -8.01
N LYS A 420 29.27 18.67 -8.68
CA LYS A 420 30.68 19.02 -8.52
C LYS A 420 30.89 19.72 -7.18
N MET A 421 31.78 19.18 -6.34
CA MET A 421 32.18 19.84 -5.10
C MET A 421 33.21 20.93 -5.42
N GLU A 422 32.72 22.13 -5.73
CA GLU A 422 33.51 23.34 -5.98
C GLU A 422 33.55 24.24 -4.75
N SER A 423 34.45 25.23 -4.74
CA SER A 423 34.63 26.08 -3.56
C SER A 423 33.38 26.87 -3.20
N SER A 424 32.50 27.12 -4.18
CA SER A 424 31.20 27.76 -3.98
C SER A 424 30.06 26.77 -3.74
N THR A 425 30.27 25.46 -3.91
CA THR A 425 29.19 24.47 -3.79
C THR A 425 28.74 24.34 -2.35
N VAL A 426 27.44 24.57 -2.09
CA VAL A 426 26.82 24.43 -0.78
C VAL A 426 25.47 23.74 -0.91
N LEU A 427 25.38 22.52 -0.40
CA LEU A 427 24.14 21.74 -0.28
C LEU A 427 23.69 21.78 1.17
N SER A 428 22.51 22.34 1.45
CA SER A 428 21.99 22.53 2.81
C SER A 428 20.69 21.77 3.03
N PHE A 429 20.42 21.37 4.27
CA PHE A 429 19.19 20.70 4.68
C PHE A 429 18.96 20.89 6.19
N ASN A 430 17.74 20.67 6.68
CA ASN A 430 17.40 20.80 8.10
C ASN A 430 16.67 19.53 8.58
N ILE A 431 17.18 18.89 9.63
CA ILE A 431 16.58 17.68 10.24
C ILE A 431 16.01 18.01 11.62
N ASN A 432 14.82 17.49 11.93
CA ASN A 432 14.10 17.79 13.19
C ASN A 432 14.42 16.81 14.33
N SER A 433 15.16 15.75 14.03
CA SER A 433 15.61 14.72 14.99
C SER A 433 16.97 14.19 14.56
N PRO A 434 17.73 13.48 15.43
CA PRO A 434 18.96 12.82 15.00
C PRO A 434 18.73 11.82 13.86
N MET A 435 19.63 11.83 12.86
CA MET A 435 19.55 10.98 11.67
C MET A 435 20.94 10.54 11.20
N SER A 436 21.01 9.39 10.52
CA SER A 436 22.19 8.94 9.82
C SER A 436 22.22 9.55 8.41
N LEU A 437 23.35 10.14 8.03
CA LEU A 437 23.66 10.67 6.70
C LEU A 437 24.58 9.70 5.95
N LYS A 438 24.16 9.27 4.76
CA LYS A 438 25.00 8.53 3.80
C LYS A 438 25.25 9.37 2.55
N MET A 439 26.49 9.49 2.12
CA MET A 439 26.89 10.20 0.90
C MET A 439 27.84 9.35 0.05
N ILE A 440 27.66 9.38 -1.27
CA ILE A 440 28.46 8.63 -2.23
C ILE A 440 29.12 9.56 -3.23
N PHE A 441 30.43 9.35 -3.43
CA PHE A 441 31.29 10.19 -4.24
C PHE A 441 32.15 9.38 -5.20
N THR A 442 32.63 10.06 -6.25
CA THR A 442 33.90 9.73 -6.89
C THR A 442 34.91 10.84 -6.65
N SER A 443 36.19 10.51 -6.66
CA SER A 443 37.27 11.50 -6.62
C SER A 443 38.51 11.01 -7.35
N THR A 444 39.30 11.95 -7.89
CA THR A 444 40.60 11.62 -8.50
C THR A 444 41.74 11.59 -7.48
N HIS A 445 41.48 11.91 -6.21
CA HIS A 445 42.47 11.93 -5.14
C HIS A 445 42.48 10.60 -4.38
N SER A 446 43.66 10.20 -3.90
CA SER A 446 43.85 8.94 -3.15
C SER A 446 43.34 9.00 -1.71
N THR A 447 43.20 10.20 -1.14
CA THR A 447 42.68 10.44 0.23
C THR A 447 41.67 11.59 0.23
N PRO A 448 40.54 11.44 -0.49
CA PRO A 448 39.59 12.52 -0.68
C PRO A 448 38.79 12.80 0.59
N LYS A 449 38.43 14.06 0.81
CA LYS A 449 37.62 14.52 1.94
C LYS A 449 36.46 15.41 1.49
N VAL A 450 35.42 15.47 2.32
CA VAL A 450 34.30 16.43 2.23
C VAL A 450 34.12 17.16 3.56
N LYS A 451 33.50 18.34 3.55
CA LYS A 451 33.09 19.03 4.77
C LYS A 451 31.62 18.84 5.06
N VAL A 452 31.30 18.48 6.28
CA VAL A 452 29.94 18.57 6.84
C VAL A 452 30.01 19.51 8.04
N ASP A 453 29.22 20.58 8.01
CA ASP A 453 29.20 21.64 9.02
C ASP A 453 30.58 22.26 9.30
N GLY A 454 31.37 22.39 8.23
CA GLY A 454 32.73 22.93 8.28
C GLY A 454 33.80 21.96 8.80
N LYS A 455 33.42 20.77 9.28
CA LYS A 455 34.33 19.73 9.74
C LYS A 455 34.69 18.77 8.60
N ASP A 456 35.96 18.40 8.52
CA ASP A 456 36.48 17.49 7.49
C ASP A 456 36.17 16.01 7.81
N TYR A 457 35.73 15.28 6.79
CA TYR A 457 35.46 13.85 6.84
C TYR A 457 36.11 13.14 5.66
N ASP A 458 36.80 12.04 5.94
CA ASP A 458 37.42 11.19 4.93
C ASP A 458 36.35 10.46 4.12
N ILE A 459 36.48 10.49 2.79
CA ILE A 459 35.66 9.70 1.87
C ILE A 459 36.37 8.35 1.70
N VAL A 460 35.88 7.34 2.40
CA VAL A 460 36.48 5.99 2.42
C VAL A 460 35.68 5.10 1.48
N ASN A 461 36.36 4.48 0.50
CA ASN A 461 35.73 3.66 -0.54
C ASN A 461 34.62 4.39 -1.31
N GLY A 462 34.77 5.71 -1.49
CA GLY A 462 33.75 6.54 -2.14
C GLY A 462 32.58 6.91 -1.25
N GLU A 463 32.56 6.52 0.02
CA GLU A 463 31.43 6.78 0.93
C GLU A 463 31.81 7.67 2.12
N VAL A 464 30.82 8.39 2.64
CA VAL A 464 30.84 9.03 3.96
C VAL A 464 29.54 8.69 4.66
N ASN A 465 29.65 8.15 5.89
CA ASN A 465 28.52 7.80 6.74
C ASN A 465 28.67 8.53 8.08
N LEU A 466 27.67 9.32 8.49
CA LEU A 466 27.73 10.19 9.67
C LEU A 466 26.43 10.17 10.47
N GLU A 467 26.54 10.41 11.77
CA GLU A 467 25.41 10.70 12.63
C GLU A 467 25.27 12.21 12.81
N LEU A 468 24.09 12.74 12.52
CA LEU A 468 23.76 14.15 12.65
C LEU A 468 22.73 14.34 13.76
N SER A 469 22.90 15.40 14.54
CA SER A 469 21.91 15.84 15.53
C SER A 469 20.83 16.71 14.86
N ALA A 470 19.67 16.88 15.49
CA ALA A 470 18.65 17.82 14.97
C ALA A 470 19.25 19.22 14.72
N GLY A 471 18.92 19.84 13.58
CA GLY A 471 19.36 21.17 13.19
C GLY A 471 19.63 21.34 11.69
N GLU A 472 20.11 22.52 11.33
CA GLU A 472 20.56 22.84 9.98
C GLU A 472 21.96 22.28 9.71
N HIS A 473 22.14 21.67 8.56
CA HIS A 473 23.41 21.09 8.13
C HIS A 473 23.83 21.56 6.74
N LYS A 474 25.14 21.58 6.49
CA LYS A 474 25.75 22.00 5.22
C LYS A 474 26.85 21.06 4.77
N ILE A 475 26.73 20.56 3.54
CA ILE A 475 27.77 19.82 2.84
C ILE A 475 28.53 20.78 1.92
N THR A 476 29.83 20.87 2.09
CA THR A 476 30.72 21.76 1.32
C THR A 476 32.00 21.05 0.91
N LYS A 477 32.73 21.64 -0.03
CA LYS A 477 33.99 21.08 -0.53
C LYS A 477 35.08 21.10 0.54
N ASN A 478 35.81 19.99 0.64
CA ASN A 478 37.19 19.99 1.13
C ASN A 478 38.17 19.74 -0.02
N THR A 479 38.13 18.53 -0.60
CA THR A 479 39.08 18.12 -1.64
C THR A 479 38.59 18.51 -3.03
N SER A 480 39.51 18.93 -3.91
CA SER A 480 39.20 19.21 -5.32
C SER A 480 38.82 17.94 -6.10
N ASN A 481 38.23 18.08 -7.29
CA ASN A 481 37.86 16.94 -8.15
C ASN A 481 37.09 15.83 -7.42
N THR A 482 36.17 16.23 -6.54
CA THR A 482 35.29 15.34 -5.79
C THR A 482 33.86 15.59 -6.27
N PHE A 483 33.15 14.51 -6.58
CA PHE A 483 31.85 14.56 -7.26
C PHE A 483 30.85 13.75 -6.44
N LEU A 484 29.81 14.42 -5.93
CA LEU A 484 28.77 13.81 -5.12
C LEU A 484 27.67 13.27 -6.04
N PHE A 485 27.37 11.99 -5.97
CA PHE A 485 26.36 11.35 -6.81
C PHE A 485 25.04 11.12 -6.08
N TYR A 486 25.13 10.87 -4.77
CA TYR A 486 24.00 10.42 -3.97
C TYR A 486 24.14 10.88 -2.52
N VAL A 487 23.05 11.35 -1.93
CA VAL A 487 22.92 11.71 -0.52
C VAL A 487 21.63 11.08 0.00
N ASN A 488 21.65 10.52 1.20
CA ASN A 488 20.45 10.03 1.85
C ASN A 488 20.51 10.26 3.36
N LEU A 489 19.39 10.65 3.95
CA LEU A 489 19.18 10.72 5.40
C LEU A 489 18.08 9.74 5.78
N TYR A 490 18.35 8.95 6.81
CA TYR A 490 17.40 7.98 7.37
C TYR A 490 17.38 8.04 8.90
N SER A 491 16.22 7.72 9.50
CA SER A 491 16.00 7.87 10.93
C SER A 491 16.85 6.91 11.75
N ASN A 492 17.36 7.40 12.89
CA ASN A 492 18.11 6.60 13.86
C ASN A 492 17.21 5.74 14.75
N THR A 493 16.10 5.24 14.23
CA THR A 493 15.30 4.23 14.93
C THR A 493 16.02 2.89 14.88
N THR A 494 17.16 2.81 15.60
CA THR A 494 17.81 1.58 15.97
C THR A 494 16.91 0.82 16.94
N ALA A 495 15.95 0.07 16.40
CA ALA A 495 15.54 -1.19 17.02
C ALA A 495 16.67 -2.22 16.77
N LEU A 496 17.83 -1.99 17.41
CA LEU A 496 18.99 -2.86 17.38
C LEU A 496 19.42 -3.10 18.83
N SER A 497 18.57 -3.83 19.57
CA SER A 497 19.06 -4.55 20.74
C SER A 497 19.97 -5.67 20.22
N LEU A 498 21.29 -5.45 20.28
CA LEU A 498 22.30 -6.47 20.07
C LEU A 498 22.07 -7.60 21.07
N LEU A 499 21.37 -8.65 20.66
CA LEU A 499 21.31 -9.91 21.39
C LEU A 499 22.45 -10.78 20.86
N GLU A 500 23.48 -10.93 21.69
CA GLU A 500 24.54 -11.90 21.47
C GLU A 500 23.96 -13.29 21.74
N SER A 501 23.90 -14.15 20.74
CA SER A 501 23.61 -15.57 20.94
C SER A 501 24.72 -16.43 20.35
N GLU A 502 25.24 -17.33 21.17
CA GLU A 502 26.09 -18.44 20.74
C GLU A 502 25.34 -19.33 19.74
N PRO A 503 26.02 -19.96 18.76
CA PRO A 503 25.37 -20.75 17.72
C PRO A 503 24.73 -22.01 18.32
N GLY A 504 23.41 -22.00 18.47
CA GLY A 504 22.66 -23.13 19.01
C GLY A 504 21.17 -23.15 18.68
N SER A 505 20.76 -24.20 17.94
CA SER A 505 19.40 -24.78 17.79
C SER A 505 18.37 -24.14 16.85
N LEU A 506 18.50 -22.89 16.41
CA LEU A 506 17.53 -22.25 15.50
C LEU A 506 18.14 -21.90 14.13
N PRO A 507 17.40 -22.09 13.02
CA PRO A 507 17.88 -21.73 11.68
C PRO A 507 18.13 -20.22 11.59
N TYR A 508 19.24 -19.84 10.97
CA TYR A 508 19.50 -18.47 10.56
C TYR A 508 18.86 -18.23 9.21
N TYR A 509 18.47 -16.99 8.93
CA TYR A 509 18.06 -16.55 7.61
C TYR A 509 18.90 -15.35 7.21
N ASP A 510 19.16 -15.12 5.93
CA ASP A 510 19.74 -13.85 5.53
C ASP A 510 18.70 -12.72 5.57
N LEU A 511 19.13 -11.50 5.23
CA LEU A 511 18.23 -10.33 5.21
C LEU A 511 17.16 -10.41 4.11
N GLN A 512 17.24 -11.40 3.22
CA GLN A 512 16.24 -11.73 2.21
C GLN A 512 15.34 -12.90 2.65
N GLY A 513 15.46 -13.37 3.90
CA GLY A 513 14.61 -14.43 4.45
C GLY A 513 14.98 -15.85 4.00
N ARG A 514 16.15 -16.06 3.37
CA ARG A 514 16.60 -17.40 2.95
C ARG A 514 17.30 -18.12 4.08
N SER A 515 16.99 -19.38 4.33
CA SER A 515 17.62 -20.20 5.38
C SER A 515 19.13 -20.38 5.13
N ILE A 516 19.93 -20.14 6.16
CA ILE A 516 21.39 -20.21 6.17
C ILE A 516 21.82 -21.31 7.13
N SER A 517 22.44 -22.35 6.58
CA SER A 517 22.96 -23.50 7.35
C SER A 517 24.31 -23.24 7.99
N LEU A 518 25.10 -22.30 7.46
CA LEU A 518 26.44 -21.94 7.92
C LEU A 518 26.62 -20.41 7.90
N PRO A 519 26.17 -19.70 8.95
CA PRO A 519 26.35 -18.26 9.04
C PRO A 519 27.85 -17.89 9.13
N GLN A 520 28.27 -16.89 8.36
CA GLN A 520 29.63 -16.38 8.31
C GLN A 520 29.81 -15.24 9.31
N ALA A 521 30.95 -15.25 10.03
CA ALA A 521 31.35 -14.16 10.90
C ALA A 521 31.39 -12.81 10.13
N GLY A 522 30.92 -11.75 10.78
CA GLY A 522 30.80 -10.40 10.21
C GLY A 522 29.54 -10.14 9.38
N GLN A 523 28.65 -11.12 9.22
CA GLN A 523 27.38 -10.95 8.50
C GLN A 523 26.17 -10.84 9.43
N ILE A 524 25.14 -10.13 8.98
CA ILE A 524 23.86 -9.98 9.69
C ILE A 524 22.87 -11.01 9.15
N TYR A 525 22.28 -11.77 10.06
CA TYR A 525 21.24 -12.76 9.79
C TYR A 525 19.96 -12.42 10.54
N LEU A 526 18.84 -12.99 10.15
CA LEU A 526 17.61 -13.04 10.92
C LEU A 526 17.58 -14.36 11.69
N GLN A 527 17.30 -14.29 12.98
CA GLN A 527 17.05 -15.47 13.81
C GLN A 527 15.92 -15.11 14.79
N ASN A 528 14.85 -15.92 14.80
CA ASN A 528 13.66 -15.67 15.63
C ASN A 528 13.06 -14.25 15.43
N GLY A 529 12.97 -13.81 14.16
CA GLY A 529 12.43 -12.50 13.79
C GLY A 529 13.33 -11.30 14.13
N LYS A 530 14.59 -11.52 14.55
CA LYS A 530 15.53 -10.46 14.95
C LYS A 530 16.78 -10.48 14.11
N LYS A 531 17.35 -9.31 13.82
CA LYS A 531 18.68 -9.17 13.19
C LYS A 531 19.77 -9.53 14.21
N VAL A 532 20.65 -10.46 13.86
CA VAL A 532 21.77 -10.95 14.66
C VAL A 532 23.05 -10.80 13.85
N LEU A 533 24.08 -10.18 14.43
CA LEU A 533 25.42 -10.13 13.83
C LEU A 533 26.17 -11.40 14.23
N MET A 534 26.55 -12.22 13.25
CA MET A 534 27.38 -13.40 13.49
C MET A 534 28.80 -12.94 13.80
N LYS A 535 29.33 -13.31 14.97
CA LYS A 535 30.71 -12.98 15.38
C LYS A 535 31.71 -14.05 14.95
#